data_AF-A0A5C7E1A9-F1
#
_entry.id   AF-A0A5C7E1A9-F1
#
_cell.length_a   1.000
_cell.length_b   1.000
_cell.length_c   1.000
_cell.angle_alpha   90.00
_cell.angle_beta   90.00
_cell.angle_gamma   90.00
#
_symmetry.space_group_name_H-M   'P 1'
#
loop_
_entity.id
_entity.type
_entity.pdbx_description
1 polymer ?
#
loop_
_entity_poly.entity_id
_entity_poly.type
_entity_poly.pdbx_seq_one_letter_code
_entity_poly.pdbx_strand_id
1 'polypeptide(L)'
;MQTYLELKEFCQLVHLNEDVVKGMMANGALNFKEEEGKIYIEANQGTFSVVPMSSKQPAMVNSMTLAGESFVEKTIGTILNLHEKVLDAKDETLEALKGENKFLKDALYSMQELYDEDRKTIENLNEQLKYARNEVEFLKRKYKMMWNKTIEIYANSQEKPEELKEE
;
A
#
# COMPACT_ATOMS: atom_id res chain seq x y z
N MET A 1 -3.09 -15.07 -43.74
CA MET A 1 -4.11 -16.13 -43.49
C MET A 1 -5.39 -15.42 -43.09
N GLN A 2 -6.50 -15.70 -43.77
CA GLN A 2 -7.80 -15.21 -43.34
C GLN A 2 -8.34 -16.18 -42.30
N THR A 3 -8.56 -15.69 -41.08
CA THR A 3 -9.09 -16.50 -39.98
C THR A 3 -10.61 -16.34 -39.97
N TYR A 4 -11.34 -17.45 -40.00
CA TYR A 4 -12.80 -17.46 -39.93
C TYR A 4 -13.25 -18.04 -38.58
N LEU A 5 -14.19 -17.40 -37.92
CA LEU A 5 -14.75 -17.78 -36.62
C LEU A 5 -16.22 -18.16 -36.77
N GLU A 6 -16.69 -19.18 -36.06
CA GLU A 6 -18.12 -19.50 -36.04
C GLU A 6 -18.91 -18.34 -35.38
N LEU A 7 -20.12 -18.05 -35.87
CA LEU A 7 -20.97 -16.95 -35.40
C LEU A 7 -21.05 -16.88 -33.86
N LYS A 8 -21.21 -18.01 -33.18
CA LYS A 8 -21.31 -18.08 -31.71
C LYS A 8 -20.01 -17.67 -31.02
N GLU A 9 -18.87 -18.11 -31.55
CA GLU A 9 -17.55 -17.76 -31.02
C GLU A 9 -17.24 -16.28 -31.26
N PHE A 10 -17.65 -15.74 -32.41
CA PHE A 10 -17.53 -14.32 -32.71
C PHE A 10 -18.39 -13.45 -31.78
N CYS A 11 -19.64 -13.86 -31.51
CA CYS A 11 -20.51 -13.16 -30.55
C CYS A 11 -19.91 -13.14 -29.14
N GLN A 12 -19.30 -14.25 -28.71
CA GLN A 12 -18.58 -14.31 -27.43
C GLN A 12 -17.35 -13.40 -27.42
N LEU A 13 -16.61 -13.32 -28.52
CA LEU A 13 -15.39 -12.51 -28.61
C LEU A 13 -15.68 -11.01 -28.60
N VAL A 14 -16.75 -10.57 -29.28
CA VAL A 14 -17.11 -9.14 -29.39
C VAL A 14 -18.15 -8.71 -28.34
N HIS A 15 -18.64 -9.64 -27.52
CA HIS A 15 -19.68 -9.40 -26.50
C HIS A 15 -20.95 -8.75 -27.07
N LEU A 16 -21.28 -9.09 -28.32
CA LEU A 16 -22.48 -8.62 -29.02
C LEU A 16 -23.49 -9.75 -29.12
N ASN A 17 -24.78 -9.39 -29.05
CA ASN A 17 -25.86 -10.35 -29.18
C ASN A 17 -25.97 -10.84 -30.63
N GLU A 18 -26.37 -12.10 -30.82
CA GLU A 18 -26.40 -12.77 -32.14
C GLU A 18 -27.29 -12.01 -33.14
N ASP A 19 -28.38 -11.40 -32.67
CA ASP A 19 -29.29 -10.59 -33.49
C ASP A 19 -28.61 -9.32 -34.03
N VAL A 20 -27.71 -8.72 -33.26
CA VAL A 20 -26.95 -7.53 -33.67
C VAL A 20 -25.92 -7.91 -34.72
N VAL A 21 -25.23 -9.03 -34.54
CA VAL A 21 -24.25 -9.55 -35.50
C VAL A 21 -24.93 -9.92 -36.81
N LYS A 22 -26.11 -10.56 -36.76
CA LYS A 22 -26.94 -10.83 -37.95
C LYS A 22 -27.40 -9.55 -38.65
N GLY A 23 -27.74 -8.51 -37.89
CA GLY A 23 -28.03 -7.18 -38.45
C GLY A 23 -26.83 -6.58 -39.19
N MET A 24 -25.62 -6.73 -38.65
CA MET A 24 -24.38 -6.25 -39.29
C MET A 24 -24.03 -7.05 -40.55
N MET A 25 -24.33 -8.35 -40.58
CA MET A 25 -24.25 -9.16 -41.80
C MET A 25 -25.25 -8.70 -42.86
N ALA A 26 -26.50 -8.44 -42.47
CA ALA A 26 -27.55 -7.96 -43.39
C ALA A 26 -27.24 -6.58 -43.98
N ASN A 27 -26.57 -5.72 -43.20
CA ASN A 27 -26.12 -4.40 -43.63
C ASN A 27 -24.80 -4.42 -44.43
N GLY A 28 -24.21 -5.60 -44.67
CA GLY A 28 -22.97 -5.77 -45.45
C GLY A 28 -21.70 -5.29 -44.74
N ALA A 29 -21.76 -5.06 -43.43
CA ALA A 29 -20.63 -4.56 -42.62
C ALA A 29 -19.65 -5.66 -42.20
N LEU A 30 -20.06 -6.94 -42.31
CA LEU A 30 -19.25 -8.11 -41.98
C LEU A 30 -19.21 -9.08 -43.16
N ASN A 31 -18.02 -9.46 -43.58
CA ASN A 31 -17.83 -10.57 -44.51
C ASN A 31 -18.11 -11.90 -43.81
N PHE A 32 -19.08 -12.65 -44.34
CA PHE A 32 -19.44 -13.98 -43.84
C PHE A 32 -19.40 -15.02 -44.96
N LYS A 33 -19.11 -16.26 -44.57
CA LYS A 33 -19.17 -17.44 -45.43
C LYS A 33 -20.12 -18.45 -44.80
N GLU A 34 -21.02 -19.02 -45.58
CA GLU A 34 -21.88 -20.12 -45.16
C GLU A 34 -21.35 -21.43 -45.73
N GLU A 35 -21.04 -22.39 -44.87
CA GLU A 35 -20.53 -23.70 -45.26
C GLU A 35 -21.18 -24.75 -44.34
N GLU A 36 -21.81 -25.77 -44.93
CA GLU A 36 -22.53 -26.85 -44.22
C GLU A 36 -23.59 -26.37 -43.21
N GLY A 37 -24.31 -25.29 -43.52
CA GLY A 37 -25.39 -24.75 -42.67
C GLY A 37 -24.89 -24.03 -41.42
N LYS A 38 -23.59 -23.72 -41.34
CA LYS A 38 -22.98 -22.91 -40.29
C LYS A 38 -22.40 -21.62 -40.87
N ILE A 39 -22.58 -20.52 -40.15
CA ILE A 39 -22.14 -19.18 -40.53
C ILE A 39 -20.78 -18.91 -39.89
N TYR A 40 -19.81 -18.60 -40.74
CA TYR A 40 -18.46 -18.22 -40.33
C TYR A 40 -18.17 -16.76 -40.69
N ILE A 41 -17.60 -16.00 -39.75
CA ILE A 41 -17.29 -14.58 -39.87
C ILE A 41 -15.77 -14.39 -39.97
N GLU A 42 -15.32 -13.55 -40.89
CA GLU A 42 -13.89 -13.25 -41.06
C GLU A 42 -13.37 -12.41 -39.87
N ALA A 43 -12.50 -13.00 -39.04
CA ALA A 43 -11.98 -12.40 -37.81
C ALA A 43 -11.07 -11.17 -38.05
N ASN A 44 -10.50 -11.02 -39.25
CA ASN A 44 -9.63 -9.89 -39.59
C ASN A 44 -10.35 -8.55 -39.66
N GLN A 45 -11.69 -8.54 -39.66
CA GLN A 45 -12.51 -7.31 -39.60
C GLN A 45 -13.01 -7.02 -38.17
N GLY A 46 -12.75 -7.91 -37.21
CA GLY A 46 -13.47 -7.99 -35.93
C GLY A 46 -13.17 -6.92 -34.88
N THR A 47 -12.18 -6.04 -35.06
CA THR A 47 -11.89 -4.94 -34.11
C THR A 47 -11.84 -3.55 -34.76
N PHE A 48 -11.64 -3.47 -36.08
CA PHE A 48 -11.53 -2.20 -36.81
C PHE A 48 -12.74 -1.85 -37.70
N SER A 49 -13.61 -2.81 -38.02
CA SER A 49 -14.77 -2.57 -38.91
C SER A 49 -16.04 -2.10 -38.15
N VAL A 50 -16.03 -2.18 -36.82
CA VAL A 50 -17.11 -1.67 -35.95
C VAL A 50 -16.97 -0.16 -35.70
N VAL A 51 -15.84 0.43 -36.11
CA VAL A 51 -15.67 1.88 -36.19
C VAL A 51 -16.05 2.29 -37.61
N PRO A 52 -17.01 3.21 -37.81
CA PRO A 52 -17.40 3.62 -39.16
C PRO A 52 -16.21 4.32 -39.84
N MET A 53 -15.51 3.57 -40.71
CA MET A 53 -14.59 4.18 -41.66
C MET A 53 -15.43 5.03 -42.61
N SER A 54 -15.29 6.34 -42.45
CA SER A 54 -15.85 7.38 -43.31
C SER A 54 -15.75 6.97 -44.79
N SER A 55 -16.88 6.54 -45.36
CA SER A 55 -16.97 6.21 -46.76
C SER A 55 -16.81 7.51 -47.56
N LYS A 56 -15.69 7.61 -48.27
CA LYS A 56 -15.42 8.66 -49.25
C LYS A 56 -16.43 8.56 -50.39
N GLN A 57 -17.61 9.18 -50.26
CA GLN A 57 -18.43 9.71 -51.35
C GLN A 57 -19.26 10.89 -50.81
N PRO A 58 -19.29 12.06 -51.48
CA PRO A 58 -20.03 13.22 -51.00
C PRO A 58 -21.50 13.08 -51.40
N ALA A 59 -22.26 12.28 -50.66
CA ALA A 59 -23.71 12.40 -50.69
C ALA A 59 -24.06 13.60 -49.81
N MET A 60 -24.53 14.69 -50.43
CA MET A 60 -25.14 15.81 -49.71
C MET A 60 -26.38 15.28 -48.97
N VAL A 61 -26.21 14.98 -47.68
CA VAL A 61 -27.31 14.64 -46.78
C VAL A 61 -27.62 15.87 -45.94
N ASN A 62 -28.88 16.29 -46.03
CA ASN A 62 -29.49 17.41 -45.32
C ASN A 62 -28.94 17.62 -43.90
N SER A 63 -28.36 18.80 -43.67
CA SER A 63 -27.73 19.26 -42.42
C SER A 63 -28.68 19.43 -41.21
N MET A 64 -29.91 18.91 -41.25
CA MET A 64 -30.92 19.21 -40.21
C MET A 64 -31.31 18.00 -39.34
N THR A 65 -30.98 16.76 -39.74
CA THR A 65 -31.23 15.56 -38.93
C THR A 65 -29.98 15.02 -38.21
N LEU A 66 -28.79 15.55 -38.52
CA LEU A 66 -27.50 15.09 -38.00
C LEU A 66 -26.98 15.88 -36.77
N ALA A 67 -27.75 16.87 -36.29
CA ALA A 67 -27.36 17.68 -35.13
C ALA A 67 -27.46 16.88 -33.81
N GLY A 68 -28.41 15.93 -33.73
CA GLY A 68 -28.60 15.08 -32.55
C GLY A 68 -27.48 14.05 -32.39
N GLU A 69 -27.05 13.42 -33.47
CA GLU A 69 -26.03 12.36 -33.44
C GLU A 69 -24.64 12.92 -33.07
N SER A 70 -24.23 14.04 -33.66
CA SER A 70 -22.98 14.72 -33.29
C SER A 70 -22.98 15.25 -31.85
N PHE A 71 -24.14 15.68 -31.34
CA PHE A 71 -24.29 16.11 -29.96
C PHE A 71 -24.20 14.93 -28.98
N VAL A 72 -24.83 13.80 -29.31
CA VAL A 72 -24.76 12.55 -28.52
C VAL A 72 -23.33 12.03 -28.48
N GLU A 73 -22.62 11.97 -29.61
CA GLU A 73 -21.22 11.52 -29.67
C GLU A 73 -20.30 12.41 -28.81
N LYS A 74 -20.43 13.73 -28.91
CA LYS A 74 -19.66 14.67 -28.07
C LYS A 74 -19.99 14.53 -26.59
N THR A 75 -21.26 14.30 -26.27
CA THR A 75 -21.70 14.11 -24.88
C THR A 75 -21.16 12.80 -24.31
N ILE A 76 -21.25 11.69 -25.06
CA ILE A 76 -20.68 10.40 -24.67
C ILE A 76 -19.15 10.50 -24.52
N GLY A 77 -18.46 11.14 -25.46
CA GLY A 77 -17.01 11.36 -25.39
C GLY A 77 -16.61 12.19 -24.16
N THR A 78 -17.42 13.20 -23.80
CA THR A 78 -17.19 14.00 -22.60
C THR A 78 -17.41 13.17 -21.32
N ILE A 79 -18.46 12.35 -21.28
CA ILE A 79 -18.73 11.44 -20.15
C ILE A 79 -17.59 10.43 -19.97
N LEU A 80 -17.11 9.82 -21.07
CA LEU A 80 -16.01 8.86 -21.02
C LEU A 80 -14.71 9.50 -20.52
N ASN A 81 -14.36 10.68 -21.04
CA ASN A 81 -13.17 11.43 -20.59
C ASN A 81 -13.28 11.81 -19.10
N LEU A 82 -14.47 12.19 -18.63
CA LEU A 82 -14.68 12.44 -17.20
C LEU A 82 -14.53 11.16 -16.38
N HIS A 83 -15.07 10.04 -16.85
CA HIS A 83 -14.96 8.76 -16.16
C HIS A 83 -13.51 8.26 -16.08
N GLU A 84 -12.74 8.42 -17.15
CA GLU A 84 -11.30 8.13 -17.18
C GLU A 84 -10.55 8.97 -16.15
N LYS A 85 -10.75 10.29 -16.14
CA LYS A 85 -10.13 11.18 -15.13
C LYS A 85 -10.52 10.84 -13.69
N VAL A 86 -11.77 10.43 -13.47
CA VAL A 86 -12.24 10.03 -12.14
C VAL A 86 -11.61 8.70 -11.72
N LEU A 87 -11.39 7.77 -12.65
CA LEU A 87 -10.66 6.52 -12.39
C LEU A 87 -9.19 6.81 -12.05
N ASP A 88 -8.51 7.62 -12.86
CA ASP A 88 -7.10 7.99 -12.63
C ASP A 88 -6.92 8.65 -11.25
N ALA A 89 -7.79 9.61 -10.91
CA ALA A 89 -7.74 10.28 -9.61
C ALA A 89 -7.99 9.31 -8.44
N LYS A 90 -8.86 8.30 -8.64
CA LYS A 90 -9.10 7.26 -7.62
C LYS A 90 -7.88 6.37 -7.45
N ASP A 91 -7.25 5.96 -8.54
CA ASP A 91 -6.05 5.12 -8.50
C ASP A 91 -4.88 5.86 -7.86
N GLU A 92 -4.66 7.13 -8.20
CA GLU A 92 -3.66 8.00 -7.56
C GLU A 92 -3.93 8.14 -6.05
N THR A 93 -5.17 8.38 -5.66
CA THR A 93 -5.55 8.48 -4.25
C THR A 93 -5.31 7.16 -3.52
N LEU A 94 -5.64 6.04 -4.16
CA LEU A 94 -5.50 4.71 -3.58
C LEU A 94 -4.01 4.34 -3.42
N GLU A 95 -3.17 4.71 -4.38
CA GLU A 95 -1.72 4.55 -4.29
C GLU A 95 -1.11 5.43 -3.20
N ALA A 96 -1.54 6.70 -3.09
CA ALA A 96 -1.15 7.58 -2.00
C ALA A 96 -1.52 7.00 -0.63
N LEU A 97 -2.76 6.51 -0.47
CA LEU A 97 -3.22 5.89 0.78
C LEU A 97 -2.48 4.58 1.10
N LYS A 98 -2.12 3.78 0.09
CA LYS A 98 -1.28 2.58 0.30
C LYS A 98 0.13 2.97 0.75
N GLY A 99 0.70 4.00 0.13
CA GLY A 99 2.01 4.55 0.48
C GLY A 99 2.03 5.06 1.93
N GLU A 100 1.01 5.83 2.32
CA GLU A 100 0.87 6.34 3.68
C GLU A 100 0.68 5.19 4.70
N ASN A 101 -0.16 4.21 4.41
CA ASN A 101 -0.33 3.04 5.29
C ASN A 101 0.97 2.26 5.46
N LYS A 102 1.77 2.10 4.39
CA LYS A 102 3.08 1.47 4.50
C LYS A 102 4.02 2.30 5.37
N PHE A 103 4.09 3.61 5.14
CA PHE A 103 4.90 4.52 5.94
C PHE A 103 4.53 4.46 7.43
N LEU A 104 3.23 4.51 7.77
CA LEU A 104 2.75 4.40 9.14
C LEU A 104 3.12 3.06 9.78
N LYS A 105 3.03 1.97 9.01
CA LYS A 105 3.41 0.64 9.48
C LYS A 105 4.92 0.56 9.77
N ASP A 106 5.74 1.10 8.88
CA ASP A 106 7.20 1.12 9.04
C ASP A 106 7.61 2.00 10.23
N ALA A 107 6.98 3.17 10.39
CA ALA A 107 7.16 4.05 11.55
C ALA A 107 6.76 3.37 12.86
N LEU A 108 5.66 2.60 12.86
CA LEU A 108 5.21 1.84 14.03
C LEU A 108 6.24 0.79 14.44
N TYR A 109 6.77 0.02 13.48
CA TYR A 109 7.80 -0.97 13.79
C TYR A 109 9.08 -0.34 14.32
N SER A 110 9.53 0.76 13.71
CA SER A 110 10.70 1.50 14.20
C SER A 110 10.49 2.01 15.64
N MET A 111 9.30 2.51 15.96
CA MET A 111 9.00 2.97 17.31
C MET A 111 8.96 1.80 18.31
N GLN A 112 8.43 0.64 17.92
CA GLN A 112 8.44 -0.56 18.75
C GLN A 112 9.87 -1.03 19.08
N GLU A 113 10.76 -1.03 18.09
CA GLU A 113 12.16 -1.37 18.29
C GLU A 113 12.83 -0.42 19.30
N LEU A 114 12.58 0.89 19.16
CA LEU A 114 13.07 1.89 20.12
C LEU A 114 12.53 1.66 21.54
N TYR A 115 11.24 1.33 21.68
CA TYR A 115 10.65 1.03 22.99
C TYR A 115 11.27 -0.21 23.64
N ASP A 116 11.60 -1.24 22.85
CA ASP A 116 12.26 -2.45 23.36
C ASP A 116 13.70 -2.16 23.81
N GLU A 117 14.42 -1.30 23.08
CA GLU A 117 15.75 -0.82 23.48
C GLU A 117 15.71 0.02 24.76
N ASP A 118 14.77 0.95 24.85
CA ASP A 118 14.54 1.77 26.04
C ASP A 118 14.23 0.90 27.26
N ARG A 119 13.41 -0.14 27.09
CA ARG A 119 13.11 -1.10 28.16
C ARG A 119 14.35 -1.82 28.67
N LYS A 120 15.20 -2.32 27.76
CA LYS A 120 16.48 -2.95 28.13
C LYS A 120 17.41 -1.96 28.86
N THR A 121 17.43 -0.72 28.40
CA THR A 121 18.21 0.36 29.03
C THR A 121 17.71 0.64 30.45
N ILE A 122 16.40 0.74 30.66
CA ILE A 122 15.79 0.92 31.98
C ILE A 122 16.11 -0.25 32.90
N GLU A 123 16.04 -1.49 32.40
CA GLU A 123 16.40 -2.68 33.18
C GLU A 123 17.86 -2.63 33.65
N ASN A 124 18.79 -2.30 32.75
CA ASN A 124 20.21 -2.15 33.07
C ASN A 124 20.46 -1.01 34.08
N LEU A 125 19.85 0.17 33.88
CA LEU A 125 19.96 1.28 34.81
C LEU A 125 19.43 0.93 36.20
N ASN A 126 18.32 0.20 36.29
CA ASN A 126 17.79 -0.28 37.56
C ASN A 126 18.75 -1.26 38.26
N GLU A 127 19.40 -2.13 37.50
CA GLU A 127 20.40 -3.05 38.04
C GLU A 127 21.64 -2.32 38.56
N GLN A 128 22.20 -1.38 37.79
CA GLN A 128 23.30 -0.52 38.23
C GLN A 128 22.94 0.28 39.48
N LEU A 129 21.73 0.84 39.52
CA LEU A 129 21.23 1.59 40.67
C LEU A 129 21.08 0.70 41.91
N LYS A 130 20.69 -0.56 41.75
CA LYS A 130 20.67 -1.56 42.83
C LYS A 130 22.08 -1.85 43.34
N TYR A 131 23.06 -2.04 42.45
CA TYR A 131 24.45 -2.23 42.85
C TYR A 131 25.01 -1.04 43.62
N ALA A 132 24.80 0.18 43.11
CA ALA A 132 25.22 1.40 43.77
C ALA A 132 24.59 1.56 45.17
N ARG A 133 23.30 1.24 45.32
CA ARG A 133 22.61 1.25 46.63
C ARG A 133 23.25 0.25 47.61
N ASN A 134 23.52 -0.97 47.15
CA ASN A 134 24.17 -2.00 47.97
C ASN A 134 25.58 -1.58 48.41
N GLU A 135 26.35 -0.97 47.50
CA GLU A 135 27.70 -0.48 47.79
C GLU A 135 27.70 0.66 48.81
N VAL A 136 26.76 1.61 48.68
CA VAL A 136 26.56 2.68 49.67
C VAL A 136 26.19 2.09 51.04
N GLU A 137 25.31 1.09 51.09
CA GLU A 137 24.94 0.46 52.34
C GLU A 137 26.12 -0.30 52.98
N PHE A 138 26.90 -1.01 52.18
CA PHE A 138 28.13 -1.66 52.61
C PHE A 138 29.14 -0.66 53.18
N LEU A 139 29.38 0.46 52.48
CA LEU A 139 30.26 1.54 52.94
C LEU A 139 29.79 2.13 54.27
N LYS A 140 28.47 2.38 54.42
CA LYS A 140 27.89 2.86 55.69
C LYS A 140 28.15 1.87 56.83
N ARG A 141 27.96 0.57 56.61
CA ARG A 141 28.23 -0.48 57.61
C ARG A 141 29.72 -0.54 57.97
N LYS A 142 30.59 -0.51 56.96
CA LYS A 142 32.06 -0.53 57.13
C LYS A 142 32.54 0.70 57.91
N TYR A 143 32.05 1.89 57.55
CA TYR A 143 32.36 3.14 58.25
C TYR A 143 31.93 3.07 59.72
N LYS A 144 30.70 2.64 60.01
CA LYS A 144 30.21 2.47 61.38
C LYS A 144 31.09 1.53 62.21
N MET A 145 31.49 0.39 61.64
CA MET A 145 32.37 -0.57 62.30
C MET A 145 33.75 0.02 62.60
N MET A 146 34.38 0.67 61.61
CA MET A 146 35.68 1.33 61.76
C MET A 146 35.61 2.42 62.82
N TRP A 147 34.56 3.25 62.79
CA TRP A 147 34.36 4.32 63.75
C TRP A 147 34.22 3.81 65.19
N ASN A 148 33.40 2.77 65.40
CA ASN A 148 33.27 2.14 66.72
C ASN A 148 34.62 1.61 67.22
N LYS A 149 35.39 0.94 66.35
CA LYS A 149 36.73 0.45 66.70
C LYS A 149 37.69 1.59 67.06
N THR A 150 37.63 2.72 66.36
CA THR A 150 38.44 3.90 66.71
C THR A 150 38.06 4.46 68.08
N ILE A 151 36.76 4.52 68.41
CA ILE A 151 36.30 4.94 69.74
C ILE A 151 36.82 3.99 70.82
N GLU A 152 36.71 2.67 70.62
CA GLU A 152 37.22 1.67 71.57
C GLU A 152 38.73 1.80 71.81
N ILE A 153 39.51 1.99 70.74
CA ILE A 153 40.96 2.22 70.84
C ILE A 153 41.25 3.51 71.62
N TYR A 154 40.51 4.59 71.34
CA TYR A 154 40.70 5.87 72.02
C TYR A 154 40.34 5.78 73.50
N ALA A 155 39.21 5.14 73.85
CA ALA A 155 38.79 4.91 75.24
C ALA A 155 39.82 4.09 76.01
N ASN A 156 40.29 2.95 75.46
CA ASN A 156 41.33 2.12 76.09
C ASN A 156 42.68 2.83 76.22
N SER A 157 42.97 3.82 75.38
CA SER A 157 44.19 4.64 75.47
C SER A 157 44.11 5.68 76.59
N GLN A 158 42.91 6.15 76.95
CA GLN A 158 42.67 7.09 78.05
C GLN A 158 42.65 6.39 79.42
N GLU A 159 42.35 5.09 79.49
CA GLU A 159 42.41 4.29 80.73
C GLU A 159 43.84 3.84 81.12
N LYS A 160 44.84 4.11 80.28
CA LYS A 160 46.25 3.76 80.51
C LYS A 160 47.22 4.89 80.94
N PRO A 161 46.90 5.91 81.76
CA PRO A 161 47.87 6.96 82.09
C PRO A 161 48.65 6.78 83.40
N GLU A 162 48.64 5.66 84.16
CA GLU A 162 49.23 5.72 85.52
C GLU A 162 49.75 4.41 86.19
N GLU A 163 50.37 3.46 85.46
CA GLU A 163 51.02 2.28 86.11
C GLU A 163 52.55 2.19 85.92
N LEU A 164 53.23 3.28 85.54
CA LEU A 164 54.69 3.29 85.34
C LEU A 164 55.37 4.46 86.04
N LYS A 165 55.16 4.60 87.36
CA LYS A 165 56.03 5.38 88.26
C LYS A 165 55.96 4.80 89.67
N GLU A 166 56.78 3.81 89.97
CA GLU A 166 57.33 3.57 91.31
C GLU A 166 58.59 2.70 91.13
N GLU A 167 59.75 3.38 91.04
CA GLU A 167 61.09 2.84 91.35
C GLU A 167 61.42 3.19 92.81
#